data_AF-X0T157-F1
#
_entry.id   AF-X0T157-F1
#
_cell.length_a   1.000
_cell.length_b   1.000
_cell.length_c   1.000
_cell.angle_alpha   90.00
_cell.angle_beta   90.00
_cell.angle_gamma   90.00
#
_symmetry.space_group_name_H-M   'P 1'
#
loop_
_entity.id
_entity.type
_entity.pdbx_description
1 polymer ?
#
loop_
_entity_poly.entity_id
_entity_poly.type
_entity_poly.pdbx_seq_one_letter_code
_entity_poly.pdbx_strand_id
1 'polypeptide(L)' 'VFAAELGLGGELRGVTMAEQRLKEAEKLGFKQAVLAPSSATTQTPRGKIKARAFRSIAEVLDAFC' A
#
# COMPACT_ATOMS: atom_id res chain seq x y z
N VAL A 1 -1.33 4.41 5.77
CA VAL A 1 -1.14 3.00 6.21
C VAL A 1 -0.17 2.30 5.26
N PHE A 2 0.72 1.45 5.76
CA PHE A 2 1.65 0.67 4.94
C PHE A 2 1.24 -0.80 5.01
N ALA A 3 1.05 -1.45 3.87
CA ALA A 3 0.67 -2.85 3.78
C ALA A 3 1.50 -3.54 2.69
N ALA A 4 2.75 -3.80 3.04
CA ALA A 4 3.72 -4.50 2.21
C ALA A 4 4.75 -5.18 3.12
N GLU A 5 5.36 -6.24 2.62
CA GLU A 5 6.55 -6.83 3.23
C GLU A 5 7.79 -6.11 2.70
N LEU A 6 8.77 -5.90 3.57
CA LEU A 6 10.05 -5.29 3.20
C LEU A 6 11.12 -6.37 3.13
N GLY A 7 11.71 -6.55 1.95
CA GLY A 7 12.90 -7.37 1.80
C GLY A 7 14.15 -6.63 2.29
N LEU A 8 15.19 -7.40 2.61
CA LEU A 8 16.47 -6.84 3.10
C LEU A 8 17.17 -5.97 2.04
N GLY A 9 16.89 -6.17 0.76
CA GLY A 9 17.38 -5.34 -0.34
C GLY A 9 16.58 -4.04 -0.52
N GLY A 10 15.58 -3.78 0.32
CA GLY A 10 14.71 -2.61 0.23
C GLY A 10 13.57 -2.76 -0.77
N GLU A 11 13.33 -3.96 -1.29
CA GLU A 11 12.20 -4.25 -2.18
C GLU A 11 10.89 -4.41 -1.39
N LEU A 12 9.80 -3.92 -1.98
CA LEU A 12 8.46 -4.08 -1.43
C LEU A 12 7.77 -5.29 -2.06
N ARG A 13 7.30 -6.20 -1.20
CA ARG A 13 6.65 -7.44 -1.58
C ARG A 13 5.19 -7.43 -1.18
N GLY A 14 4.39 -8.15 -1.97
CA GLY A 14 2.95 -8.21 -1.81
C GLY A 14 2.54 -8.98 -0.56
N VAL A 15 1.56 -8.44 0.16
CA VAL A 15 0.90 -9.11 1.28
C VAL A 15 -0.42 -9.73 0.84
N THR A 16 -0.79 -10.83 1.47
CA THR A 16 -2.11 -11.43 1.31
C THR A 16 -3.19 -10.54 1.91
N MET A 17 -4.40 -10.61 1.33
CA MET A 17 -5.58 -9.88 1.80
C MET A 17 -5.38 -8.35 1.89
N ALA A 18 -4.57 -7.76 1.00
CA ALA A 18 -4.33 -6.31 0.96
C ALA A 18 -5.63 -5.50 0.85
N GLU A 19 -6.61 -6.00 0.10
CA GLU A 19 -7.91 -5.34 -0.08
C GLU A 19 -8.74 -5.25 1.21
N GLN A 20 -8.75 -6.30 2.04
CA GLN A 20 -9.44 -6.25 3.35
C GLN A 20 -8.75 -5.26 4.28
N ARG A 21 -7.40 -5.23 4.29
CA ARG A 21 -6.63 -4.27 5.10
C ARG A 21 -6.91 -2.83 4.68
N LEU A 22 -7.06 -2.58 3.37
CA LEU A 22 -7.45 -1.27 2.83
C LEU A 22 -8.86 -0.86 3.28
N LYS A 23 -9.84 -1.77 3.27
CA LYS A 23 -11.20 -1.49 3.72
C LYS A 23 -11.25 -1.14 5.22
N GLU A 24 -10.48 -1.84 6.04
CA GLU A 24 -10.37 -1.49 7.46
C GLU A 24 -9.67 -0.15 7.68
N ALA A 25 -8.60 0.13 6.93
CA ALA A 25 -7.94 1.43 6.97
C ALA A 25 -8.87 2.57 6.52
N GLU A 26 -9.73 2.33 5.53
CA GLU A 26 -10.74 3.28 5.10
C GLU A 26 -11.77 3.57 6.21
N LYS A 27 -12.28 2.53 6.88
CA LYS A 27 -13.21 2.67 8.01
C LYS A 27 -12.60 3.47 9.16
N LEU A 28 -11.31 3.29 9.40
CA LEU A 28 -10.55 4.03 10.41
C LEU A 28 -10.24 5.48 10.01
N GLY A 29 -10.61 5.90 8.78
CA GLY A 29 -10.45 7.28 8.31
C GLY A 29 -9.08 7.59 7.71
N PHE A 30 -8.28 6.58 7.36
CA PHE A 30 -7.01 6.81 6.68
C PHE A 30 -7.22 7.32 5.26
N LYS A 31 -6.48 8.36 4.88
CA LYS A 31 -6.58 9.00 3.56
C LYS A 31 -5.64 8.39 2.51
N GLN A 32 -4.56 7.77 2.94
CA GLN A 32 -3.51 7.24 2.05
C GLN A 32 -3.01 5.87 2.50
N ALA A 33 -2.75 5.01 1.51
CA ALA A 33 -2.20 3.68 1.71
C ALA A 33 -1.02 3.42 0.75
N VAL A 34 -0.01 2.72 1.24
CA VAL A 34 1.17 2.28 0.49
C VAL A 34 1.14 0.76 0.38
N LEU A 35 1.29 0.27 -0.85
CA LEU A 35 1.22 -1.15 -1.21
C LEU A 35 2.42 -1.55 -2.07
N ALA A 36 2.70 -2.85 -2.13
CA ALA A 36 3.60 -3.39 -3.14
C ALA A 36 2.87 -3.56 -4.49
N PRO A 37 3.59 -3.59 -5.64
CA PRO A 37 2.97 -3.64 -6.96
C PRO A 37 2.25 -4.97 -7.20
N SER A 38 2.75 -6.06 -6.62
CA SER A 38 2.11 -7.38 -6.68
C SER A 38 0.84 -7.50 -5.83
N SER A 39 0.64 -6.61 -4.86
CA SER A 39 -0.60 -6.48 -4.10
C SER A 39 -1.51 -5.37 -4.64
N ALA A 40 -1.12 -4.71 -5.73
CA ALA A 40 -1.96 -3.76 -6.43
C ALA A 40 -3.06 -4.54 -7.17
N THR A 41 -3.99 -5.12 -6.42
CA THR A 41 -5.28 -5.51 -6.97
C THR A 41 -5.89 -4.24 -7.55
N THR A 42 -6.12 -4.28 -8.85
CA THR A 42 -6.79 -3.31 -9.69
C THR A 42 -7.88 -2.60 -8.90
N GLN A 43 -7.59 -1.36 -8.49
CA GLN A 43 -8.53 -0.37 -7.98
C GLN A 43 -9.51 -0.91 -6.92
N THR A 44 -9.42 -0.49 -5.66
CA THR A 44 -10.65 -0.41 -4.87
C THR A 44 -11.56 0.58 -5.59
N PRO A 45 -12.65 0.17 -6.29
CA PRO A 45 -13.31 1.03 -7.27
C PRO A 45 -14.15 2.15 -6.64
N ARG A 46 -14.06 2.37 -5.32
CA ARG A 46 -15.07 3.14 -4.58
C ARG A 46 -14.66 3.66 -3.20
N GLY A 47 -13.38 3.57 -2.83
CA GLY A 47 -12.94 3.93 -1.48
C GLY A 47 -12.38 5.36 -1.36
N LYS A 48 -12.60 6.02 -0.22
CA LYS A 48 -12.03 7.34 0.13
C LYS A 48 -10.49 7.31 0.32
N ILE A 49 -9.91 6.12 0.49
CA ILE A 49 -8.48 5.94 0.72
C ILE A 49 -7.70 5.86 -0.61
N LYS A 50 -6.71 6.74 -0.79
CA LYS A 50 -5.82 6.73 -1.96
C LYS A 50 -4.71 5.70 -1.76
N ALA A 51 -4.81 4.57 -2.44
CA ALA A 51 -3.76 3.56 -2.47
C ALA A 51 -2.73 3.86 -3.56
N ARG A 52 -1.45 3.84 -3.20
CA ARG A 52 -0.30 3.97 -4.12
C ARG A 52 0.60 2.75 -4.00
N ALA A 53 1.02 2.21 -5.14
CA ALA A 53 1.92 1.08 -5.20
C ALA A 53 3.36 1.57 -5.46
N PHE A 54 4.32 1.00 -4.75
CA PHE A 54 5.75 1.31 -4.87
C PHE A 54 6.56 0.03 -4.94
N ARG A 55 7.69 0.04 -5.66
CA ARG A 55 8.56 -1.15 -5.78
C ARG A 55 9.64 -1.24 -4.70
N SER A 56 10.05 -0.11 -4.14
CA SER A 56 11.11 -0.07 -3.12
C SER A 56 10.81 0.95 -2.03
N ILE A 57 11.46 0.77 -0.88
CA ILE A 57 11.36 1.72 0.23
C ILE A 57 11.98 3.08 -0.12
N ALA A 58 12.99 3.11 -0.99
CA ALA A 58 13.60 4.36 -1.44
C ALA A 58 12.58 5.26 -2.15
N GLU A 59 11.73 4.70 -3.02
CA GLU A 59 10.66 5.47 -3.67
C GLU A 59 9.59 5.93 -2.71
N VAL A 60 9.29 5.13 -1.68
CA VAL A 60 8.36 5.53 -0.63
C VAL A 60 8.94 6.72 0.13
N LEU A 61 10.22 6.69 0.48
CA LEU A 61 10.85 7.81 1.17
C LEU A 61 10.86 9.07 0.29
N ASP A 62 11.23 8.96 -0.98
CA ASP A 62 11.23 10.09 -1.93
C ASP A 62 9.83 10.70 -2.17
N ALA A 63 8.77 9.89 -2.08
CA ALA A 63 7.40 10.37 -2.26
C ALA A 63 6.79 11.03 -1.02
N PHE A 64 7.37 10.85 0.16
CA PHE A 64 6.77 11.27 1.44
C PHE A 64 7.69 12.12 2.35
N CYS A 65 9.00 12.13 2.12
CA CYS A 65 9.96 13.07 2.71
C CYS A 65 10.24 14.22 1.75
#